data_AF-A0A0C3PT40-F1
#
_entry.id   AF-A0A0C3PT40-F1
#
_cell.length_a   1.000
_cell.length_b   1.000
_cell.length_c   1.000
_cell.angle_alpha   90.00
_cell.angle_beta   90.00
_cell.angle_gamma   90.00
#
_symmetry.space_group_name_H-M   'P 1'
#
loop_
_entity.id
_entity.type
_entity.pdbx_description
1 polymer ?
#
loop_
_entity_poly.entity_id
_entity_poly.type
_entity_poly.pdbx_seq_one_letter_code
_entity_poly.pdbx_strand_id
1 'polypeptide(L)'
;MSTAPQPLKIQRLAALFLSFAFAVVGLGVSINARVKANQVLKQVYDAAPQGTVVNVDTKDISDVGIVVLTGCALQVALSALFTVFVFIPRRTTALFLRIQGWLLYFCGLWLLATLIPFDVIFATRQANVTATLNGIPVPASEVQNMEEALGLSPYYKDAWYLKLVAILPWFAFPFAVLAGFVLQFAAGQITFGSSQNNEKEP
;
A
#
# COMPACT_ATOMS: atom_id res chain seq x y z
N MET A 1 -38.80 -8.54 17.80
CA MET A 1 -37.88 -9.02 16.74
C MET A 1 -36.58 -9.44 17.42
N SER A 2 -36.31 -10.75 17.53
CA SER A 2 -35.09 -11.24 18.15
C SER A 2 -33.91 -10.93 17.23
N THR A 3 -33.09 -9.94 17.58
CA THR A 3 -31.80 -9.72 16.94
C THR A 3 -30.89 -10.86 17.38
N ALA A 4 -30.76 -11.89 16.56
CA ALA A 4 -29.71 -12.88 16.76
C ALA A 4 -28.36 -12.14 16.90
N PRO A 5 -27.62 -12.31 18.01
CA PRO A 5 -26.39 -11.58 18.23
C PRO A 5 -25.39 -11.92 17.11
N GLN A 6 -25.00 -10.93 16.32
CA GLN A 6 -23.94 -11.10 15.32
C GLN A 6 -22.62 -11.40 16.05
N PRO A 7 -21.89 -12.45 15.65
CA PRO A 7 -20.66 -12.84 16.32
C PRO A 7 -19.61 -11.75 16.17
N LEU A 8 -19.06 -11.32 17.31
CA LEU A 8 -17.90 -10.42 17.43
C LEU A 8 -18.02 -9.12 16.62
N LYS A 9 -19.23 -8.54 16.57
CA LYS A 9 -19.52 -7.35 15.76
C LYS A 9 -18.56 -6.18 16.05
N ILE A 10 -18.31 -5.88 17.32
CA ILE A 10 -17.48 -4.76 17.74
C ILE A 10 -16.01 -5.02 17.34
N GLN A 11 -15.51 -6.22 17.58
CA GLN A 11 -14.14 -6.61 17.25
C GLN A 11 -13.91 -6.56 15.74
N ARG A 12 -14.88 -7.02 14.94
CA ARG A 12 -14.83 -6.95 13.47
C ARG A 12 -14.78 -5.50 13.00
N LEU A 13 -15.62 -4.62 13.54
CA LEU A 13 -15.61 -3.19 13.20
C LEU A 13 -14.29 -2.53 13.55
N ALA A 14 -13.77 -2.77 14.76
CA ALA A 14 -12.50 -2.21 15.19
C ALA A 14 -11.34 -2.66 14.30
N ALA A 15 -11.25 -3.96 13.99
CA ALA A 15 -10.17 -4.49 13.16
C ALA A 15 -10.27 -4.02 11.70
N LEU A 16 -11.48 -3.99 11.12
CA LEU A 16 -11.71 -3.49 9.76
C LEU A 16 -11.43 -1.98 9.67
N PHE A 17 -11.82 -1.20 10.67
CA PHE A 17 -11.55 0.23 10.72
C PHE A 17 -10.06 0.54 10.81
N LEU A 18 -9.32 -0.17 11.67
CA LEU A 18 -7.86 -0.01 11.76
C LEU A 18 -7.18 -0.41 10.44
N SER A 19 -7.58 -1.55 9.85
CA SER A 19 -7.08 -1.98 8.54
C SER A 19 -7.35 -0.93 7.45
N PHE A 20 -8.54 -0.34 7.45
CA PHE A 20 -8.92 0.74 6.54
C PHE A 20 -8.07 2.00 6.77
N ALA A 21 -7.98 2.48 8.01
CA ALA A 21 -7.29 3.73 8.34
C ALA A 21 -5.80 3.68 7.92
N PHE A 22 -5.09 2.61 8.27
CA PHE A 22 -3.68 2.47 7.89
C PHE A 22 -3.49 2.21 6.39
N ALA A 23 -4.42 1.53 5.72
CA ALA A 23 -4.39 1.40 4.26
C ALA A 23 -4.60 2.75 3.56
N VAL A 24 -5.47 3.63 4.10
CA VAL A 24 -5.66 5.01 3.58
C VAL A 24 -4.39 5.84 3.78
N VAL A 25 -3.72 5.73 4.93
CA VAL A 25 -2.44 6.40 5.17
C VAL A 25 -1.39 5.92 4.15
N GLY A 26 -1.26 4.60 3.96
CA GLY A 26 -0.37 4.02 2.95
C GLY A 26 -0.67 4.52 1.53
N LEU A 27 -1.94 4.50 1.14
CA LEU A 27 -2.39 5.01 -0.16
C LEU A 27 -2.05 6.50 -0.33
N GLY A 28 -2.33 7.32 0.68
CA GLY A 28 -2.09 8.76 0.66
C GLY A 28 -0.60 9.10 0.49
N VAL A 29 0.28 8.41 1.21
CA VAL A 29 1.73 8.66 1.11
C VAL A 29 2.28 8.19 -0.22
N SER A 30 1.80 7.06 -0.76
CA SER A 30 2.18 6.58 -2.10
C SER A 30 1.75 7.56 -3.19
N ILE A 31 0.55 8.13 -3.13
CA ILE A 31 0.10 9.16 -4.09
C ILE A 31 0.96 10.42 -3.96
N ASN A 32 1.18 10.90 -2.73
CA ASN A 32 1.99 12.10 -2.48
C ASN A 32 3.43 11.93 -2.99
N ALA A 33 4.03 10.74 -2.80
CA ALA A 33 5.36 10.44 -3.32
C ALA A 33 5.42 10.52 -4.85
N ARG A 34 4.41 10.02 -5.56
CA ARG A 34 4.35 10.12 -7.03
C ARG A 34 4.19 11.57 -7.51
N VAL A 35 3.33 12.35 -6.85
CA VAL A 35 3.17 13.77 -7.17
C VAL A 35 4.50 14.52 -6.99
N LYS A 36 5.19 14.28 -5.87
CA LYS A 36 6.48 14.91 -5.59
C LYS A 36 7.59 14.45 -6.53
N ALA A 37 7.65 13.16 -6.86
CA ALA A 37 8.59 12.64 -7.85
C ALA A 37 8.40 13.34 -9.21
N ASN A 38 7.15 13.50 -9.67
CA ASN A 38 6.87 14.21 -10.92
C ASN A 38 7.21 15.70 -10.85
N GLN A 39 7.01 16.36 -9.70
CA GLN A 39 7.41 17.76 -9.50
C GLN A 39 8.93 17.92 -9.59
N VAL A 40 9.70 17.03 -8.96
CA VAL A 40 11.17 17.04 -9.03
C VAL A 40 11.64 16.79 -10.46
N LEU A 41 11.09 15.79 -11.15
CA LEU A 41 11.42 15.53 -12.56
C LEU A 41 11.15 16.76 -13.43
N LYS A 42 10.00 17.42 -13.23
CA LYS A 42 9.67 18.64 -13.95
C LYS A 42 10.66 19.77 -13.67
N GLN A 43 11.08 19.96 -12.41
CA GLN A 43 12.10 20.95 -12.06
C GLN A 43 13.44 20.68 -12.75
N VAL A 44 13.85 19.41 -12.85
CA VAL A 44 15.06 19.03 -13.60
C VAL A 44 14.92 19.34 -15.08
N TYR A 45 13.78 19.02 -15.69
CA TYR A 45 13.53 19.33 -17.10
C TYR A 45 13.44 20.84 -17.37
N ASP A 46 12.81 21.61 -16.49
CA ASP A 46 12.66 23.05 -16.62
C ASP A 46 14.00 23.79 -16.40
N ALA A 47 14.91 23.22 -15.62
CA ALA A 47 16.26 23.77 -15.39
C ALA A 47 17.29 23.37 -16.46
N ALA A 48 16.96 22.43 -17.35
CA ALA A 48 17.88 21.95 -18.37
C ALA A 48 18.17 23.04 -19.43
N PRO A 49 19.44 23.28 -19.80
CA PRO A 49 19.79 24.23 -20.86
C PRO A 49 19.15 23.85 -22.20
N GLN A 50 18.81 24.84 -23.03
CA GLN A 50 18.28 24.59 -24.39
C GLN A 50 19.23 23.70 -25.20
N GLY A 51 18.70 22.65 -25.83
CA GLY A 51 19.48 21.64 -26.57
C GLY A 51 19.96 20.47 -25.70
N THR A 52 19.66 20.45 -24.40
CA THR A 52 19.90 19.31 -23.51
C THR A 52 18.68 18.39 -23.46
N VAL A 53 18.87 17.10 -23.76
CA VAL A 53 17.89 16.06 -23.45
C VAL A 53 18.34 15.36 -22.18
N VAL A 54 17.57 15.55 -21.11
CA VAL A 54 17.77 14.85 -19.83
C VAL A 54 16.89 13.61 -19.82
N ASN A 55 17.44 12.49 -19.38
CA ASN A 55 16.74 11.23 -19.16
C ASN A 55 17.04 10.75 -17.74
N VAL A 56 16.01 10.76 -16.91
CA VAL A 56 16.07 10.34 -15.51
C VAL A 56 15.39 8.98 -15.40
N ASP A 57 16.17 7.92 -15.21
CA ASP A 57 15.65 6.58 -15.00
C ASP A 57 15.40 6.33 -13.50
N THR A 58 14.13 6.35 -13.13
CA THR A 58 13.62 5.92 -11.82
C THR A 58 12.66 4.73 -11.93
N LYS A 59 12.78 3.95 -13.00
CA LYS A 59 11.77 2.92 -13.32
C LYS A 59 11.71 1.83 -12.25
N ASP A 60 12.84 1.47 -11.66
CA ASP A 60 12.93 0.42 -10.65
C ASP A 60 12.09 0.73 -9.39
N ILE A 61 12.23 1.92 -8.82
CA ILE A 61 11.46 2.31 -7.63
C ILE A 61 10.02 2.69 -7.97
N SER A 62 9.78 3.27 -9.15
CA SER A 62 8.44 3.65 -9.59
C SER A 62 7.57 2.43 -9.83
N ASP A 63 8.08 1.40 -10.50
CA ASP A 63 7.33 0.18 -10.80
C ASP A 63 6.92 -0.53 -9.50
N VAL A 64 7.84 -0.73 -8.56
CA VAL A 64 7.53 -1.35 -7.27
C VAL A 64 6.60 -0.45 -6.43
N GLY A 65 6.81 0.87 -6.45
CA GLY A 65 5.94 1.82 -5.76
C GLY A 65 4.49 1.82 -6.27
N ILE A 66 4.27 1.60 -7.57
CA ILE A 66 2.92 1.42 -8.14
C ILE A 66 2.26 0.15 -7.62
N VAL A 67 3.02 -0.92 -7.44
CA VAL A 67 2.48 -2.17 -6.88
C VAL A 67 2.07 -1.99 -5.42
N VAL A 68 2.86 -1.27 -4.61
CA VAL A 68 2.51 -0.90 -3.23
C VAL A 68 1.24 -0.03 -3.20
N LEU A 69 1.18 0.99 -4.05
CA LEU A 69 0.01 1.87 -4.21
C LEU A 69 -1.26 1.04 -4.50
N THR A 70 -1.16 0.09 -5.42
CA THR A 70 -2.27 -0.78 -5.83
C THR A 70 -2.70 -1.69 -4.69
N GLY A 71 -1.75 -2.26 -3.94
CA GLY A 71 -2.03 -3.07 -2.75
C GLY A 71 -2.77 -2.29 -1.68
N CYS A 72 -2.33 -1.05 -1.37
CA CYS A 72 -3.01 -0.18 -0.43
C CYS A 72 -4.42 0.20 -0.91
N ALA A 73 -4.57 0.55 -2.20
CA ALA A 73 -5.88 0.89 -2.77
C ALA A 73 -6.88 -0.27 -2.69
N LEU A 74 -6.43 -1.49 -3.02
CA LEU A 74 -7.25 -2.69 -2.92
C LEU A 74 -7.66 -2.97 -1.46
N GLN A 75 -6.73 -2.84 -0.52
CA GLN A 75 -7.03 -3.01 0.90
C GLN A 75 -8.03 -1.97 1.41
N VAL A 76 -7.92 -0.70 1.00
CA VAL A 76 -8.91 0.35 1.31
C VAL A 76 -10.30 -0.04 0.80
N ALA A 77 -10.40 -0.44 -0.46
CA ALA A 77 -11.67 -0.82 -1.07
C ALA A 77 -12.32 -2.03 -0.36
N LEU A 78 -11.54 -3.07 -0.07
CA LEU A 78 -12.04 -4.28 0.59
C LEU A 78 -12.43 -4.02 2.05
N SER A 79 -11.59 -3.32 2.82
CA SER A 79 -11.89 -2.99 4.22
C SER A 79 -13.12 -2.09 4.35
N ALA A 80 -13.29 -1.11 3.47
CA ALA A 80 -14.50 -0.29 3.40
C ALA A 80 -15.74 -1.14 3.06
N LEU A 81 -15.66 -1.96 2.01
CA LEU A 81 -16.75 -2.84 1.58
C LEU A 81 -17.17 -3.81 2.69
N PHE A 82 -16.20 -4.43 3.38
CA PHE A 82 -16.47 -5.38 4.46
C PHE A 82 -17.05 -4.68 5.69
N THR A 83 -16.64 -3.45 5.96
CA THR A 83 -17.25 -2.61 7.01
C THR A 83 -18.73 -2.36 6.72
N VAL A 84 -19.09 -2.02 5.48
CA VAL A 84 -20.51 -1.88 5.08
C VAL A 84 -21.28 -3.19 5.30
N PHE A 85 -20.68 -4.34 4.96
CA PHE A 85 -21.32 -5.63 5.16
C PHE A 85 -21.54 -6.01 6.64
N VAL A 86 -20.81 -5.43 7.60
CA VAL A 86 -21.10 -5.64 9.03
C VAL A 86 -22.50 -5.12 9.38
N PHE A 87 -22.94 -4.03 8.75
CA PHE A 87 -24.26 -3.42 9.02
C PHE A 87 -25.41 -4.12 8.29
N ILE A 88 -25.14 -5.11 7.43
CA ILE A 88 -26.16 -5.84 6.66
C ILE A 88 -26.38 -7.23 7.32
N PRO A 89 -27.40 -7.40 8.18
CA PRO A 89 -27.56 -8.61 9.01
C PRO A 89 -27.86 -9.88 8.22
N ARG A 90 -28.38 -9.77 6.98
CA ARG A 90 -28.79 -10.92 6.15
C ARG A 90 -27.65 -11.64 5.41
N ARG A 91 -26.41 -11.14 5.45
CA ARG A 91 -25.28 -11.68 4.65
C ARG A 91 -24.16 -12.33 5.47
N THR A 92 -24.33 -12.51 6.77
CA THR A 92 -23.25 -13.01 7.64
C THR A 92 -23.23 -14.55 7.69
N THR A 93 -22.86 -15.21 6.59
CA THR A 93 -22.59 -16.67 6.59
C THR A 93 -21.13 -16.93 6.96
N ALA A 94 -20.85 -18.10 7.55
CA ALA A 94 -19.48 -18.50 7.91
C ALA A 94 -18.54 -18.49 6.69
N LEU A 95 -19.01 -19.01 5.55
CA LEU A 95 -18.24 -19.03 4.30
C LEU A 95 -17.91 -17.61 3.81
N PHE A 96 -18.86 -16.68 3.87
CA PHE A 96 -18.63 -15.30 3.47
C PHE A 96 -17.57 -14.63 4.35
N LEU A 97 -17.63 -14.82 5.68
CA LEU A 97 -16.60 -14.31 6.59
C LEU A 97 -15.22 -14.91 6.33
N ARG A 98 -15.14 -16.21 6.01
CA ARG A 98 -13.87 -16.86 5.65
C ARG A 98 -13.27 -16.27 4.38
N ILE A 99 -14.09 -16.03 3.35
CA ILE A 99 -13.64 -15.39 2.10
C ILE A 99 -13.13 -13.98 2.37
N GLN A 100 -13.86 -13.18 3.16
CA GLN A 100 -13.40 -11.85 3.55
C GLN A 100 -12.04 -11.91 4.27
N GLY A 101 -11.89 -12.85 5.19
CA GLY A 101 -10.63 -13.05 5.92
C GLY A 101 -9.48 -13.42 4.99
N TRP A 102 -9.69 -14.36 4.06
CA TRP A 102 -8.68 -14.75 3.06
C TRP A 102 -8.30 -13.60 2.12
N LEU A 103 -9.25 -12.78 1.70
CA LEU A 103 -8.97 -11.60 0.87
C LEU A 103 -8.10 -10.57 1.60
N LEU A 104 -8.34 -10.36 2.90
CA LEU A 104 -7.48 -9.48 3.71
C LEU A 104 -6.09 -10.09 3.97
N TYR A 105 -5.99 -11.40 4.20
CA TYR A 105 -4.69 -12.06 4.27
C TYR A 105 -3.91 -11.96 2.97
N PHE A 106 -4.58 -12.13 1.83
CA PHE A 106 -3.98 -11.93 0.52
C PHE A 106 -3.45 -10.50 0.36
N CYS A 107 -4.23 -9.48 0.74
CA CYS A 107 -3.77 -8.08 0.70
C CYS A 107 -2.58 -7.84 1.64
N GLY A 108 -2.62 -8.39 2.86
CA GLY A 108 -1.50 -8.28 3.80
C GLY A 108 -0.22 -8.92 3.25
N LEU A 109 -0.32 -10.14 2.70
CA LEU A 109 0.82 -10.84 2.11
C LEU A 109 1.33 -10.14 0.85
N TRP A 110 0.44 -9.59 0.02
CA TRP A 110 0.80 -8.76 -1.12
C TRP A 110 1.60 -7.53 -0.70
N LEU A 111 1.12 -6.80 0.32
CA LEU A 111 1.84 -5.64 0.86
C LEU A 111 3.20 -6.04 1.41
N LEU A 112 3.28 -7.11 2.19
CA LEU A 112 4.56 -7.62 2.70
C LEU A 112 5.53 -7.95 1.55
N ALA A 113 5.05 -8.67 0.54
CA ALA A 113 5.86 -9.09 -0.61
C ALA A 113 6.35 -7.92 -1.48
N THR A 114 5.69 -6.75 -1.39
CA THR A 114 6.01 -5.56 -2.21
C THR A 114 6.77 -4.50 -1.43
N LEU A 115 6.58 -4.42 -0.12
CA LEU A 115 7.32 -3.51 0.76
C LEU A 115 8.78 -3.94 0.93
N ILE A 116 9.04 -5.24 1.06
CA ILE A 116 10.42 -5.75 1.14
C ILE A 116 11.27 -5.31 -0.06
N PRO A 117 10.90 -5.58 -1.33
CA PRO A 117 11.69 -5.12 -2.47
C PRO A 117 11.71 -3.60 -2.59
N PHE A 118 10.63 -2.90 -2.21
CA PHE A 118 10.61 -1.43 -2.19
C PHE A 118 11.69 -0.88 -1.26
N ASP A 119 11.78 -1.39 -0.03
CA ASP A 119 12.75 -0.94 0.97
C ASP A 119 14.19 -1.27 0.56
N VAL A 120 14.41 -2.43 -0.07
CA VAL A 120 15.73 -2.79 -0.61
C VAL A 120 16.14 -1.81 -1.70
N ILE A 121 15.27 -1.51 -2.66
CA ILE A 121 15.55 -0.55 -3.74
C ILE A 121 15.77 0.86 -3.16
N PHE A 122 14.89 1.28 -2.25
CA PHE A 122 14.98 2.57 -1.57
C PHE A 122 16.30 2.76 -0.81
N ALA A 123 16.79 1.73 -0.13
CA ALA A 123 18.01 1.80 0.67
C ALA A 123 19.30 1.68 -0.17
N THR A 124 19.27 0.92 -1.28
CA THR A 124 20.49 0.54 -2.02
C THR A 124 20.67 1.26 -3.34
N ARG A 125 19.60 1.81 -3.93
CA ARG A 125 19.62 2.36 -5.29
C ARG A 125 19.51 3.89 -5.33
N GLN A 126 19.82 4.41 -6.50
CA GLN A 126 19.83 5.82 -6.85
C GLN A 126 19.20 6.00 -8.23
N ALA A 127 18.64 7.18 -8.49
CA ALA A 127 18.17 7.56 -9.82
C ALA A 127 19.36 7.61 -10.79
N ASN A 128 19.21 7.04 -11.98
CA ASN A 128 20.23 7.15 -13.02
C ASN A 128 19.88 8.33 -13.93
N VAL A 129 20.62 9.42 -13.82
CA VAL A 129 20.42 10.62 -14.62
C VAL A 129 21.45 10.66 -15.73
N THR A 130 20.96 10.67 -16.96
CA THR A 130 21.77 10.79 -18.17
C THR A 130 21.35 12.06 -18.90
N ALA A 131 22.31 12.90 -19.26
CA ALA A 131 22.05 14.11 -20.03
C ALA A 131 22.83 14.05 -21.34
N THR A 132 22.21 14.49 -22.43
CA THR A 132 22.87 14.66 -23.73
C THR A 132 22.71 16.10 -24.17
N LEU A 133 23.80 16.76 -24.57
CA LEU A 133 23.79 18.13 -25.07
C LEU A 133 24.10 18.08 -26.57
N ASN A 134 23.15 18.50 -27.41
CA ASN A 134 23.29 18.42 -28.88
C ASN A 134 23.70 17.02 -29.39
N GLY A 135 23.22 15.96 -28.73
CA GLY A 135 23.54 14.56 -29.08
C GLY A 135 24.85 14.01 -28.52
N ILE A 136 25.62 14.81 -27.77
CA ILE A 136 26.84 14.36 -27.09
C ILE A 136 26.50 14.04 -25.62
N PRO A 137 26.80 12.83 -25.12
CA PRO A 137 26.57 12.49 -23.71
C PRO A 137 27.43 13.38 -22.81
N VAL A 138 26.79 14.01 -21.84
CA VAL A 138 27.44 14.82 -20.82
C VAL A 138 28.04 13.87 -19.77
N PRO A 139 29.30 14.09 -19.33
CA PRO A 139 29.92 13.28 -18.28
C PRO A 139 29.09 13.28 -16.99
N ALA A 140 29.00 12.13 -16.33
CA ALA A 140 28.22 11.96 -15.09
C ALA A 140 28.64 12.92 -13.96
N SER A 141 29.91 13.34 -13.93
CA SER A 141 30.41 14.33 -12.97
C SER A 141 29.78 15.71 -13.14
N GLU A 142 29.52 16.13 -14.38
CA GLU A 142 28.87 17.42 -14.66
C GLU A 142 27.37 17.35 -14.34
N VAL A 143 26.74 16.21 -14.62
CA VAL A 143 25.34 15.97 -14.22
C VAL A 143 25.19 16.03 -12.71
N GLN A 144 26.10 15.39 -11.95
CA GLN A 144 26.11 15.46 -10.49
C GLN A 144 26.32 16.89 -9.97
N ASN A 145 27.23 17.66 -10.56
CA ASN A 145 27.44 19.06 -10.19
C ASN A 145 26.16 19.89 -10.42
N MET A 146 25.41 19.62 -11.50
CA MET A 146 24.14 20.29 -11.78
C MET A 146 23.04 19.85 -10.81
N GLU A 147 22.97 18.57 -10.45
CA GLU A 147 22.04 18.06 -9.43
C GLU A 147 22.31 18.67 -8.06
N GLU A 148 23.58 18.76 -7.65
CA GLU A 148 23.99 19.41 -6.41
C GLU A 148 23.67 20.90 -6.42
N ALA A 149 23.87 21.59 -7.55
CA ALA A 149 23.48 22.99 -7.71
C ALA A 149 21.96 23.21 -7.61
N LEU A 150 21.16 22.21 -7.98
CA LEU A 150 19.70 22.19 -7.82
C LEU A 150 19.25 21.69 -6.44
N GLY A 151 20.18 21.27 -5.58
CA GLY A 151 19.90 20.72 -4.26
C GLY A 151 19.21 19.35 -4.29
N LEU A 152 19.37 18.60 -5.39
CA LEU A 152 18.79 17.28 -5.58
C LEU A 152 19.82 16.21 -5.26
N SER A 153 19.43 15.21 -4.46
CA SER A 153 20.25 14.02 -4.25
C SER A 153 19.82 12.91 -5.23
N PRO A 154 20.75 12.20 -5.87
CA PRO A 154 20.44 11.06 -6.71
C PRO A 154 19.95 9.85 -5.89
N TYR A 155 20.25 9.80 -4.58
CA TYR A 155 19.90 8.67 -3.74
C TYR A 155 18.44 8.68 -3.31
N TYR A 156 17.74 7.56 -3.53
CA TYR A 156 16.34 7.43 -3.15
C TYR A 156 16.12 7.62 -1.64
N LYS A 157 17.07 7.15 -0.82
CA LYS A 157 17.03 7.30 0.64
C LYS A 157 17.00 8.75 1.11
N ASP A 158 17.42 9.73 0.31
CA ASP A 158 17.46 11.13 0.73
C ASP A 158 16.13 11.84 0.45
N ALA A 159 15.34 11.31 -0.49
CA ALA A 159 14.00 11.81 -0.78
C ALA A 159 13.03 11.51 0.37
N TRP A 160 12.68 12.56 1.12
CA TRP A 160 11.79 12.45 2.28
C TRP A 160 10.42 11.84 1.93
N TYR A 161 9.91 12.08 0.72
CA TYR A 161 8.63 11.54 0.30
C TYR A 161 8.68 10.03 0.06
N LEU A 162 9.84 9.49 -0.35
CA LEU A 162 10.07 8.05 -0.45
C LEU A 162 10.24 7.41 0.93
N LYS A 163 10.87 8.10 1.90
CA LYS A 163 10.93 7.63 3.31
C LYS A 163 9.54 7.35 3.89
N LEU A 164 8.57 8.22 3.60
CA LEU A 164 7.20 8.02 4.09
C LEU A 164 6.53 6.77 3.50
N VAL A 165 6.80 6.47 2.22
CA VAL A 165 6.30 5.26 1.56
C VAL A 165 7.02 4.01 2.06
N ALA A 166 8.30 4.12 2.42
CA ALA A 166 9.07 3.01 2.99
C ALA A 166 8.61 2.65 4.41
N ILE A 167 8.02 3.57 5.17
CA ILE A 167 7.70 3.35 6.59
C ILE A 167 6.19 3.14 6.81
N LEU A 168 5.34 4.03 6.29
CA LEU A 168 3.94 4.08 6.72
C LEU A 168 3.07 2.90 6.24
N PRO A 169 3.21 2.36 5.02
CA PRO A 169 2.48 1.18 4.59
C PRO A 169 2.79 -0.08 5.40
N TRP A 170 3.93 -0.17 6.12
CA TRP A 170 4.20 -1.30 7.01
C TRP A 170 3.17 -1.48 8.11
N PHE A 171 2.48 -0.41 8.51
CA PHE A 171 1.39 -0.51 9.47
C PHE A 171 0.12 -1.09 8.84
N ALA A 172 -0.10 -0.95 7.53
CA ALA A 172 -1.27 -1.52 6.87
C ALA A 172 -1.25 -3.06 6.84
N PHE A 173 -0.06 -3.67 6.76
CA PHE A 173 0.14 -5.12 6.77
C PHE A 173 -0.41 -5.82 8.04
N PRO A 174 0.07 -5.52 9.27
CA PRO A 174 -0.37 -6.24 10.46
C PRO A 174 -1.86 -6.03 10.73
N PHE A 175 -2.43 -4.86 10.41
CA PHE A 175 -3.86 -4.64 10.56
C PHE A 175 -4.71 -5.40 9.53
N ALA A 176 -4.22 -5.63 8.32
CA ALA A 176 -4.87 -6.54 7.37
C ALA A 176 -4.90 -7.98 7.89
N VAL A 177 -3.77 -8.47 8.42
CA VAL A 177 -3.67 -9.81 9.02
C VAL A 177 -4.57 -9.93 10.23
N LEU A 178 -4.56 -8.94 11.13
CA LEU A 178 -5.42 -8.93 12.33
C LEU A 178 -6.90 -8.94 11.96
N ALA A 179 -7.31 -8.13 10.98
CA ALA A 179 -8.69 -8.12 10.50
C ALA A 179 -9.07 -9.46 9.86
N GLY A 180 -8.17 -10.07 9.08
CA GLY A 180 -8.35 -11.42 8.55
C GLY A 180 -8.57 -12.45 9.66
N PHE A 181 -7.76 -12.40 10.71
CA PHE A 181 -7.86 -13.30 11.86
C PHE A 181 -9.18 -13.17 12.61
N VAL A 182 -9.60 -11.94 12.91
CA VAL A 182 -10.87 -11.68 13.60
C VAL A 182 -12.06 -12.19 12.78
N LEU A 183 -12.01 -12.07 11.45
CA LEU A 183 -13.06 -12.60 10.56
C LEU A 183 -13.10 -14.13 10.53
N GLN A 184 -11.95 -14.80 10.54
CA GLN A 184 -11.88 -16.27 10.63
C GLN A 184 -12.43 -16.77 11.96
N PHE A 185 -12.08 -16.10 13.06
CA PHE A 185 -12.57 -16.47 14.39
C PHE A 185 -14.09 -16.27 14.52
N ALA A 186 -14.62 -15.16 13.97
CA ALA A 186 -16.06 -14.94 13.88
C ALA A 186 -16.77 -15.99 13.03
N ALA A 187 -16.17 -16.44 11.93
CA ALA A 187 -16.71 -17.53 11.11
C ALA A 187 -16.78 -18.85 11.88
N GLY A 188 -15.76 -19.16 12.68
CA GLY A 188 -15.73 -20.34 13.55
C GLY A 188 -16.90 -20.37 14.52
N GLN A 189 -17.20 -19.25 15.18
CA GLN A 189 -18.33 -19.16 16.13
C GLN A 189 -19.69 -19.46 15.47
N ILE A 190 -19.89 -19.08 14.20
CA ILE A 190 -21.12 -19.40 13.46
C ILE A 190 -21.23 -20.90 13.22
N THR A 191 -20.15 -21.54 12.76
CA THR A 191 -20.15 -22.99 12.44
C THR A 191 -20.37 -23.83 13.69
N PHE A 192 -19.70 -23.50 14.81
CA PHE A 192 -19.91 -24.22 16.08
C PHE A 192 -21.32 -24.03 16.64
N GLY A 193 -21.86 -22.80 16.56
CA GLY A 193 -23.24 -22.52 16.99
C GLY A 193 -24.29 -23.29 16.19
N SER A 194 -24.11 -23.44 14.87
CA SER A 194 -25.01 -24.27 14.04
C SER A 194 -24.96 -25.75 14.39
N SER A 195 -23.79 -26.29 14.76
CA SER A 195 -23.66 -27.71 15.11
C SER A 195 -24.43 -28.06 16.40
N GLN A 196 -24.36 -27.20 17.42
CA GLN A 196 -25.06 -27.45 18.69
C GLN A 196 -26.59 -27.33 18.61
N ASN A 197 -27.11 -26.54 17.66
CA ASN A 197 -28.56 -26.43 17.49
C ASN A 197 -29.13 -27.67 16.79
N ASN A 198 -28.39 -28.26 15.85
CA ASN A 198 -28.81 -29.49 15.16
C ASN A 198 -28.85 -30.72 16.09
N GLU A 199 -28.06 -30.75 17.17
CA GLU A 199 -28.12 -31.82 18.18
C GLU A 199 -29.31 -31.70 19.15
N LYS A 200 -30.01 -30.55 19.16
CA LYS A 200 -31.11 -30.26 20.10
C LYS A 200 -32.50 -30.42 19.50
N GLU A 201 -32.63 -30.72 18.22
CA GLU A 201 -33.91 -31.02 17.57
C GLU A 201 -34.09 -32.55 17.46
N PRO A 202 -34.98 -33.17 18.26
CA PRO A 202 -35.34 -34.59 18.16
C PRO A 202 -36.31 -34.89 17.02
#